data_AF-A0AAC8Q825-F1
#
_entry.id   AF-A0AAC8Q825-F1
#
_cell.length_a   1.000
_cell.length_b   1.000
_cell.length_c   1.000
_cell.angle_alpha   90.00
_cell.angle_beta   90.00
_cell.angle_gamma   90.00
#
_symmetry.space_group_name_H-M   'P 1'
#
loop_
_entity.id
_entity.type
_entity.pdbx_description
1 polymer ?
#
loop_
_entity_poly.entity_id
_entity_poly.type
_entity_poly.pdbx_seq_one_letter_code
_entity_poly.pdbx_strand_id
1 'polypeptide(L)'
;MLFIGLFVIMYFVMIRPQQKQLKAHRELVSGLKKGDEVITQGGMIGRIHQVSEREVTLEVANGVRIRVLKTSVAGRYATAGETAPAAKTEDKKEEK
;
A
#
# COMPACT_ATOMS: atom_id res chain seq x y z
N MET A 1 34.50 -2.81 -23.19
CA MET A 1 33.39 -3.40 -23.99
C MET A 1 32.58 -4.46 -23.22
N LEU A 2 33.21 -5.40 -22.49
CA LEU A 2 32.49 -6.40 -21.67
C LEU A 2 31.68 -5.81 -20.50
N PHE A 3 32.21 -4.80 -19.81
CA PHE A 3 31.54 -4.15 -18.66
C PHE A 3 30.27 -3.36 -19.02
N ILE A 4 30.17 -2.86 -20.26
CA ILE A 4 28.99 -2.11 -20.74
C ILE A 4 27.79 -3.04 -20.96
N GLY A 5 28.02 -4.26 -21.47
CA GLY A 5 26.95 -5.26 -21.64
C GLY A 5 26.35 -5.72 -20.31
N LEU A 6 27.19 -5.93 -19.29
CA LEU A 6 26.74 -6.28 -17.93
C LEU A 6 25.88 -5.16 -17.31
N PHE A 7 26.29 -3.90 -17.47
CA PHE A 7 25.55 -2.74 -16.96
C PHE A 7 24.16 -2.59 -17.60
N VAL A 8 24.04 -2.86 -18.91
CA VAL A 8 22.74 -2.80 -19.62
C VAL A 8 21.77 -3.87 -19.12
N ILE A 9 22.25 -5.10 -18.89
CA ILE A 9 21.43 -6.20 -18.37
C ILE A 9 21.00 -5.89 -16.93
N MET A 10 21.92 -5.44 -16.08
CA MET A 10 21.62 -5.13 -14.67
C MET A 10 20.63 -3.95 -14.55
N TYR A 11 20.76 -2.92 -15.40
CA TYR A 11 19.84 -1.78 -15.45
C TYR A 11 18.42 -2.21 -15.88
N PHE A 12 18.31 -3.05 -16.91
CA PHE A 12 17.01 -3.50 -17.40
C PHE A 12 16.29 -4.42 -16.42
N VAL A 13 17.03 -5.25 -15.68
CA VAL A 13 16.49 -6.16 -14.67
C VAL A 13 16.07 -5.41 -13.40
N MET A 14 16.70 -4.30 -13.02
CA MET A 14 16.33 -3.55 -11.81
C MET A 14 15.17 -2.54 -12.04
N ILE A 15 15.10 -1.89 -13.20
CA ILE A 15 14.09 -0.84 -13.46
C ILE A 15 12.68 -1.40 -13.72
N ARG A 16 12.60 -2.58 -14.35
CA ARG A 16 11.33 -3.23 -14.71
C ARG A 16 10.52 -3.74 -13.49
N PRO A 17 11.12 -4.37 -12.47
CA PRO A 17 10.38 -4.81 -11.29
C PRO A 17 9.94 -3.62 -10.43
N GLN A 18 10.74 -2.55 -10.34
CA GLN A 18 10.46 -1.45 -9.41
C GLN A 18 9.21 -0.65 -9.80
N GLN A 19 9.00 -0.41 -11.11
CA GLN A 19 7.80 0.30 -11.59
C GLN A 19 6.52 -0.51 -11.34
N LYS A 20 6.58 -1.84 -11.32
CA LYS A 20 5.42 -2.69 -11.01
C LYS A 20 5.04 -2.61 -9.53
N GLN A 21 6.03 -2.63 -8.63
CA GLN A 21 5.81 -2.51 -7.18
C GLN A 21 5.16 -1.16 -6.81
N LEU A 22 5.63 -0.05 -7.42
CA LEU A 22 5.02 1.27 -7.19
C LEU A 22 3.59 1.38 -7.72
N LYS A 23 3.30 0.77 -8.88
CA LYS A 23 1.95 0.76 -9.46
C LYS A 23 0.98 -0.04 -8.61
N ALA A 24 1.40 -1.23 -8.14
CA ALA A 24 0.59 -2.07 -7.25
C ALA A 24 0.29 -1.37 -5.91
N HIS A 25 1.26 -0.65 -5.35
CA HIS A 25 1.05 0.11 -4.12
C HIS A 25 0.04 1.27 -4.33
N ARG A 26 0.06 1.95 -5.48
CA ARG A 26 -0.94 2.97 -5.83
C ARG A 26 -2.36 2.40 -5.98
N GLU A 27 -2.49 1.20 -6.56
CA GLU A 27 -3.77 0.52 -6.73
C GLU A 27 -4.38 0.07 -5.40
N LEU A 28 -3.61 -0.52 -4.48
CA LEU A 28 -4.07 -0.92 -3.15
C LEU A 28 -4.60 0.27 -2.34
N VAL A 29 -3.90 1.40 -2.46
CA VAL A 29 -4.24 2.64 -1.79
C VAL A 29 -5.51 3.28 -2.40
N SER A 30 -5.91 2.93 -3.62
CA SER A 30 -7.14 3.44 -4.27
C SER A 30 -8.44 2.84 -3.74
N GLY A 31 -8.39 1.69 -3.07
CA GLY A 31 -9.57 0.97 -2.58
C GLY A 31 -10.18 1.53 -1.29
N LEU A 32 -9.57 2.56 -0.68
CA LEU A 32 -10.03 3.15 0.57
C LEU A 32 -11.25 4.05 0.35
N LYS A 33 -12.37 3.75 1.02
CA LYS A 33 -13.61 4.52 0.92
C LYS A 33 -13.90 5.29 2.21
N LYS A 34 -14.68 6.37 2.08
CA LYS A 34 -15.19 7.13 3.23
C LYS A 34 -16.08 6.21 4.07
N GLY A 35 -15.90 6.25 5.40
CA GLY A 35 -16.65 5.43 6.35
C GLY A 35 -16.00 4.10 6.74
N ASP A 36 -14.92 3.70 6.06
CA ASP A 36 -14.15 2.51 6.42
C ASP A 36 -13.33 2.74 7.69
N GLU A 37 -13.28 1.72 8.54
CA GLU A 37 -12.31 1.66 9.63
C GLU A 37 -10.98 1.13 9.08
N VAL A 38 -9.90 1.83 9.35
CA VAL A 38 -8.58 1.51 8.80
C VAL A 38 -7.52 1.59 9.87
N ILE A 39 -6.47 0.80 9.68
CA ILE A 39 -5.27 0.82 10.49
C ILE A 39 -4.14 1.48 9.70
N THR A 40 -3.46 2.39 10.35
CA THR A 40 -2.25 3.03 9.81
C THR A 40 -1.01 2.19 10.11
N GLN A 41 0.08 2.41 9.38
CA GLN A 41 1.36 1.73 9.62
C GLN A 41 1.95 2.00 11.03
N GLY A 42 1.49 3.04 11.72
CA GLY A 42 1.84 3.34 13.10
C GLY A 42 0.95 2.67 14.15
N GLY A 43 0.05 1.76 13.76
CA GLY A 43 -0.86 1.06 14.67
C GLY A 43 -2.08 1.90 15.12
N MET A 44 -2.28 3.11 14.59
CA MET A 44 -3.46 3.90 14.89
C MET A 44 -4.65 3.36 14.10
N ILE A 45 -5.76 3.13 14.80
CA ILE A 45 -7.04 2.71 14.23
C ILE A 45 -7.97 3.92 14.23
N GLY A 46 -8.69 4.11 13.13
CA GLY A 46 -9.66 5.19 13.03
C GLY A 46 -10.54 5.05 11.80
N ARG A 47 -11.58 5.87 11.75
CA ARG A 47 -12.55 5.87 10.66
C ARG A 47 -12.20 6.91 9.61
N ILE A 48 -12.29 6.56 8.34
CA ILE A 48 -12.07 7.52 7.25
C ILE A 48 -13.23 8.52 7.20
N HIS A 49 -12.91 9.79 7.51
CA HIS A 49 -13.84 10.90 7.36
C HIS A 49 -13.79 11.49 5.94
N GLN A 50 -12.59 11.64 5.40
CA GLN A 50 -12.37 12.22 4.07
C GLN A 50 -11.15 11.59 3.38
N VAL A 51 -11.27 11.36 2.08
CA VAL A 51 -10.17 10.89 1.22
C VAL A 51 -9.84 12.01 0.25
N SER A 52 -8.56 12.40 0.22
CA SER A 52 -7.97 13.31 -0.76
C SER A 52 -6.98 12.53 -1.65
N GLU A 53 -6.39 13.19 -2.64
CA GLU A 53 -5.54 12.51 -3.63
C GLU A 53 -4.27 11.92 -3.02
N ARG A 54 -3.64 12.63 -2.06
CA ARG A 54 -2.39 12.22 -1.40
C ARG A 54 -2.53 11.92 0.10
N GLU A 55 -3.65 12.31 0.69
CA GLU A 55 -3.87 12.27 2.13
C GLU A 55 -5.26 11.74 2.47
N VAL A 56 -5.41 11.19 3.67
CA VAL A 56 -6.66 10.70 4.22
C VAL A 56 -6.86 11.34 5.58
N THR A 57 -8.05 11.88 5.82
CA THR A 57 -8.47 12.37 7.13
C THR A 57 -9.13 11.22 7.89
N LEU A 58 -8.49 10.81 8.97
CA LEU A 58 -8.97 9.78 9.88
C LEU A 58 -9.51 10.44 11.15
N GLU A 59 -10.62 9.91 11.65
CA GLU A 59 -11.16 10.23 12.95
C GLU A 59 -10.82 9.10 13.91
N VAL A 60 -9.99 9.41 14.92
CA VAL A 60 -9.48 8.42 15.90
C VAL A 60 -10.28 8.48 17.20
N ALA A 61 -10.80 9.65 17.53
CA ALA A 61 -11.67 9.88 18.68
C ALA A 61 -12.67 11.01 18.36
N ASN A 62 -13.74 11.13 19.16
CA ASN A 62 -14.79 12.13 18.95
C ASN A 62 -14.21 13.55 18.81
N GLY A 63 -14.28 14.10 17.59
CA GLY A 63 -13.77 15.44 17.29
C GLY A 63 -12.26 15.54 17.04
N VAL A 64 -11.52 14.44 17.15
CA VAL A 64 -10.07 14.39 16.84
C VAL A 64 -9.88 13.82 15.45
N ARG A 65 -9.57 14.73 14.51
CA ARG A 65 -9.26 14.40 13.11
C ARG A 65 -7.77 14.54 12.87
N ILE A 66 -7.16 13.50 12.32
CA ILE A 66 -5.76 13.48 11.93
C ILE A 66 -5.65 13.29 10.42
N ARG A 67 -4.68 13.96 9.81
CA ARG A 67 -4.35 13.80 8.39
C ARG A 67 -3.15 12.88 8.29
N VAL A 68 -3.30 11.81 7.52
CA VAL A 68 -2.22 10.87 7.25
C VAL A 68 -2.02 10.73 5.75
N LEU A 69 -0.81 10.36 5.34
CA LEU A 69 -0.54 10.07 3.95
C LEU A 69 -1.26 8.79 3.53
N LYS A 70 -1.74 8.78 2.29
CA LYS A 70 -2.41 7.62 1.69
C LYS A 70 -1.51 6.36 1.70
N THR A 71 -0.20 6.57 1.56
CA THR A 71 0.85 5.53 1.61
C THR A 71 1.04 4.94 3.00
N SER A 72 0.63 5.65 4.06
CA SER A 72 0.79 5.22 5.45
C SER A 72 -0.42 4.45 5.96
N VAL A 73 -1.45 4.23 5.14
CA VAL A 73 -2.59 3.38 5.48
C VAL A 73 -2.23 1.94 5.17
N ALA A 74 -2.19 1.08 6.20
CA ALA A 74 -1.79 -0.32 6.06
C ALA A 74 -2.93 -1.19 5.50
N GLY A 75 -4.18 -0.85 5.81
CA GLY A 75 -5.35 -1.54 5.30
C GLY A 75 -6.62 -1.24 6.08
N ARG A 76 -7.72 -1.87 5.67
CA ARG A 76 -8.98 -1.85 6.43
C ARG A 76 -8.82 -2.62 7.73
N TYR A 77 -9.23 -2.01 8.83
CA TYR A 77 -9.34 -2.65 10.13
C TYR A 77 -10.74 -3.26 10.22
N ALA A 78 -10.89 -4.50 9.78
CA ALA A 78 -12.08 -5.29 10.04
C ALA A 78 -11.84 -6.08 11.33
N THR A 79 -12.67 -5.87 12.34
CA THR A 79 -12.82 -6.84 13.44
C THR A 79 -13.09 -8.20 12.83
N ALA A 80 -12.32 -9.20 13.26
CA ALA A 80 -12.29 -10.55 12.68
C ALA A 80 -13.71 -11.08 12.42
N GLY A 81 -14.10 -11.13 11.14
CA GLY A 81 -15.46 -11.53 10.77
C GLY A 81 -15.71 -11.57 9.27
N GLU A 82 -15.55 -10.48 8.54
CA GLU A 82 -16.04 -10.47 7.15
C GLU A 82 -15.35 -9.43 6.25
N THR A 83 -14.15 -9.76 5.76
CA THR A 83 -13.72 -9.64 4.35
C THR A 83 -12.21 -9.86 4.26
N ALA A 84 -11.82 -11.12 4.01
CA ALA A 84 -10.72 -11.35 3.09
C ALA A 84 -11.15 -10.76 1.74
N PRO A 85 -10.34 -9.89 1.13
CA PRO A 85 -9.63 -10.38 -0.05
C PRO A 85 -8.22 -9.81 -0.24
N ALA A 86 -7.37 -10.67 -0.83
CA ALA A 86 -6.18 -10.35 -1.61
C ALA A 86 -4.87 -10.03 -0.86
N ALA A 87 -4.45 -10.94 0.02
CA ALA A 87 -3.04 -11.32 0.05
C ALA A 87 -2.81 -12.48 -0.93
N LYS A 88 -2.72 -12.17 -2.24
CA LYS A 88 -1.91 -13.00 -3.14
C LYS A 88 -0.47 -12.49 -3.07
N THR A 89 0.14 -12.74 -1.93
CA THR A 89 1.58 -12.99 -1.89
C THR A 89 1.74 -14.44 -2.33
N GLU A 90 1.71 -14.67 -3.64
CA GLU A 90 2.39 -15.84 -4.20
C GLU A 90 3.86 -15.46 -4.27
N ASP A 91 4.51 -15.66 -3.13
CA ASP A 91 5.93 -15.93 -3.06
C ASP A 91 6.17 -17.19 -3.90
N LYS A 92 6.87 -17.04 -5.02
CA LYS A 92 7.57 -18.16 -5.66
C LYS A 92 8.95 -17.69 -6.08
N LYS A 93 9.81 -17.53 -5.08
CA LYS A 93 11.25 -17.69 -5.24
C LYS A 93 11.62 -19.17 -5.04
N GLU A 94 12.39 -19.69 -5.99
CA GLU A 94 13.18 -20.95 -5.98
C GLU A 94 12.43 -22.31 -6.06
N GLU A 95 12.59 -23.03 -7.18
CA GLU A 95 13.55 -24.17 -7.24
C GLU A 95 13.79 -24.61 -8.70
N LYS A 96 15.08 -24.74 -9.04
CA LYS A 96 15.77 -25.31 -10.22
C LYS A 96 15.94 -24.48 -11.50
#